data_AF-A0A2E1Q129-F1
#
_entry.id   AF-A0A2E1Q129-F1
#
_cell.length_a   1.000
_cell.length_b   1.000
_cell.length_c   1.000
_cell.angle_alpha   90.00
_cell.angle_beta   90.00
_cell.angle_gamma   90.00
#
_symmetry.space_group_name_H-M   'P 1'
#
loop_
_entity.id
_entity.type
_entity.pdbx_description
1 polymer ?
#
loop_
_entity_poly.entity_id
_entity_poly.type
_entity_poly.pdbx_seq_one_letter_code
_entity_poly.pdbx_strand_id
1 'polypeptide(L)'
;MKKVWLQVLFLSVSLVLVIGLIQKLRSSSGWVDKLGLAFYGAETAHQLDWCHTRVVEIKAPSRYRIFQEGMKWFKSDLEKGTRAELGFIPVEKWFSNYCRLVVQGKTEGLATDLQADEGNKDLLATVAFVDGSSSEFREVGPELFTWNDTTFRSSELKKALDDLKELPVVGGSEVGEAPGH
;
A
#
# COMPACT_ATOMS: atom_id res chain seq x y z
N MET A 1 57.57 5.98 44.95
CA MET A 1 57.24 6.51 43.60
C MET A 1 57.25 5.46 42.49
N LYS A 2 58.13 4.44 42.49
CA LYS A 2 58.18 3.40 41.42
C LYS A 2 56.93 2.51 41.29
N LYS A 3 56.17 2.27 42.36
CA LYS A 3 54.96 1.43 42.35
C LYS A 3 53.77 2.03 41.58
N VAL A 4 53.63 3.36 41.58
CA VAL A 4 52.51 4.07 40.94
C VAL A 4 52.63 4.00 39.41
N TRP A 5 53.86 4.12 38.89
CA TRP A 5 54.13 4.01 37.46
C TRP A 5 53.81 2.63 36.88
N LEU A 6 54.02 1.56 37.67
CA LEU A 6 53.72 0.20 37.23
C LEU A 6 52.20 -0.05 37.12
N GLN A 7 51.40 0.56 38.01
CA GLN A 7 49.94 0.44 37.97
C GLN A 7 49.32 1.20 36.79
N VAL A 8 49.86 2.38 36.45
CA VAL A 8 49.38 3.18 35.31
C VAL A 8 49.69 2.46 33.98
N LEU A 9 50.85 1.82 33.86
CA LEU A 9 51.20 1.03 32.67
C LEU A 9 50.34 -0.21 32.51
N PHE A 10 49.96 -0.88 33.61
CA PHE A 10 49.04 -2.02 33.52
C PHE A 10 47.64 -1.59 33.05
N LEU A 11 47.11 -0.49 33.59
CA LEU A 11 45.78 0.01 33.22
C LEU A 11 45.69 0.44 31.75
N SER A 12 46.73 1.08 31.20
CA SER A 12 46.73 1.50 29.80
C SER A 12 46.83 0.31 28.84
N VAL A 13 47.65 -0.69 29.16
CA VAL A 13 47.77 -1.92 28.35
C VAL A 13 46.47 -2.72 28.36
N SER A 14 45.79 -2.83 29.51
CA SER A 14 44.48 -3.49 29.60
C SER A 14 43.42 -2.78 28.74
N LEU A 15 43.40 -1.44 28.74
CA LEU A 15 42.43 -0.68 27.95
C LEU A 15 42.63 -0.87 26.44
N VAL A 16 43.88 -0.86 25.98
CA VAL A 16 44.21 -1.08 24.55
C VAL A 16 43.84 -2.50 24.11
N LEU A 17 44.06 -3.51 24.96
CA LEU A 17 43.65 -4.89 24.68
C LEU A 17 42.14 -5.05 24.59
N VAL A 18 41.38 -4.38 25.46
CA VAL A 18 39.90 -4.41 25.43
C VAL A 18 39.36 -3.74 24.17
N ILE A 19 39.90 -2.58 23.79
CA ILE A 19 39.47 -1.87 22.57
C ILE A 19 39.81 -2.70 21.31
N GLY A 20 40.99 -3.33 21.26
CA GLY A 20 41.39 -4.21 20.16
C GLY A 20 40.49 -5.45 20.03
N LEU A 21 40.05 -6.04 21.16
CA LEU A 21 39.10 -7.15 21.18
C LEU A 21 37.71 -6.73 20.67
N ILE A 22 37.22 -5.55 21.07
CA ILE A 22 35.93 -5.02 20.59
C ILE A 22 35.98 -4.74 19.08
N GLN A 23 37.07 -4.16 18.58
CA GLN A 23 37.24 -3.90 17.15
C GLN A 23 37.34 -5.19 16.33
N LYS A 24 38.02 -6.22 16.85
CA LYS A 24 38.13 -7.52 16.18
C LYS A 24 36.79 -8.28 16.17
N LEU A 25 36.01 -8.19 17.25
CA LEU A 25 34.64 -8.72 17.29
C LEU A 25 33.70 -7.98 16.33
N ARG A 26 33.87 -6.66 16.14
CA ARG A 26 33.11 -5.88 15.16
C ARG A 26 33.49 -6.19 13.71
N SER A 27 34.73 -6.57 13.44
CA SER A 27 35.21 -6.90 12.10
C SER A 27 34.88 -8.34 11.66
N SER A 28 34.55 -9.26 12.59
CA SER A 28 34.15 -10.63 12.25
C SER A 28 32.62 -10.80 12.23
N SER A 29 31.87 -9.72 11.98
CA SER A 29 30.41 -9.66 11.94
C SER A 29 29.79 -10.32 10.70
N GLY A 30 30.35 -11.46 10.24
CA GLY A 30 29.69 -12.37 9.31
C GLY A 30 28.87 -13.47 10.00
N TRP A 31 28.73 -13.41 11.33
CA TRP A 31 27.99 -14.38 12.14
C TRP A 31 26.74 -13.83 12.82
N VAL A 32 26.55 -12.50 12.87
CA VAL A 32 25.35 -11.89 13.46
C VAL A 32 24.12 -12.04 12.56
N ASP A 33 24.30 -12.34 11.27
CA ASP A 33 23.20 -12.62 10.33
C ASP A 33 22.55 -14.01 10.55
N LYS A 34 23.12 -14.87 11.40
CA LYS A 34 22.62 -16.24 11.65
C LYS A 34 22.01 -16.47 13.04
N LEU A 35 22.16 -15.53 13.96
CA LEU A 35 21.44 -15.56 15.23
C LEU A 35 20.18 -14.71 15.07
N GLY A 36 19.10 -15.39 14.69
CA GLY A 36 17.76 -14.84 14.47
C GLY A 36 17.18 -14.17 15.72
N LEU A 37 17.71 -12.99 16.05
CA LEU A 37 16.91 -11.92 16.59
C LEU A 37 16.03 -11.48 15.43
N ALA A 38 14.85 -12.09 15.37
CA ALA A 38 13.71 -11.54 14.68
C ALA A 38 13.64 -10.06 15.03
N PHE A 39 14.04 -9.22 14.07
CA PHE A 39 13.62 -7.84 14.01
C PHE A 39 12.11 -7.88 13.84
N TYR A 40 11.40 -8.07 14.96
CA TYR A 40 10.11 -7.42 15.18
C TYR A 40 10.40 -5.92 15.20
N GLY A 41 10.69 -5.37 14.02
CA GLY A 41 10.54 -3.95 13.80
C GLY A 41 9.10 -3.65 14.15
N ALA A 42 8.90 -2.73 15.10
CA ALA A 42 7.58 -2.22 15.40
C ALA A 42 6.95 -1.80 14.07
N GLU A 43 5.94 -2.54 13.60
CA GLU A 43 5.18 -2.20 12.41
C GLU A 43 4.51 -0.86 12.68
N THR A 44 5.15 0.22 12.24
CA THR A 44 4.52 1.53 12.24
C THR A 44 3.40 1.46 11.21
N ALA A 45 2.15 1.48 11.67
CA ALA A 45 1.01 1.59 10.77
C ALA A 45 1.20 2.85 9.90
N HIS A 46 1.34 2.65 8.59
CA HIS A 46 1.44 3.73 7.62
C HIS A 46 0.05 4.00 7.04
N GLN A 47 -0.18 5.23 6.57
CA GLN A 47 -1.39 5.56 5.82
C GLN A 47 -1.05 5.73 4.34
N LEU A 48 -1.87 5.16 3.46
CA LEU A 48 -1.85 5.41 2.02
C LEU A 48 -3.05 6.28 1.67
N ASP A 49 -2.80 7.53 1.32
CA ASP A 49 -3.81 8.44 0.75
C ASP A 49 -3.78 8.31 -0.78
N TRP A 50 -4.81 7.68 -1.35
CA TRP A 50 -4.86 7.43 -2.79
C TRP A 50 -5.76 8.41 -3.55
N CYS A 51 -6.56 9.22 -2.86
CA CYS A 51 -7.36 10.29 -3.45
C CYS A 51 -6.78 11.67 -3.16
N HIS A 52 -5.49 11.79 -3.46
CA HIS A 52 -4.73 13.05 -3.46
C HIS A 52 -5.43 14.16 -4.26
N THR A 53 -6.16 13.80 -5.31
CA THR A 53 -7.08 14.66 -6.07
C THR A 53 -8.47 14.04 -6.14
N ARG A 54 -9.45 14.84 -6.60
CA ARG A 54 -10.84 14.38 -6.74
C ARG A 54 -10.92 13.23 -7.74
N VAL A 55 -11.40 12.08 -7.27
CA VAL A 55 -11.70 10.91 -8.10
C VAL A 55 -12.95 11.19 -8.92
N VAL A 56 -12.89 10.88 -10.22
CA VAL A 56 -14.02 11.01 -11.14
C VAL A 56 -14.53 9.65 -11.61
N GLU A 57 -13.71 8.61 -11.50
CA GLU A 57 -14.08 7.25 -11.89
C GLU A 57 -13.27 6.20 -11.14
N ILE A 58 -13.92 5.08 -10.83
CA ILE A 58 -13.32 3.82 -10.41
C ILE A 58 -13.86 2.74 -11.34
N LYS A 59 -12.97 2.09 -12.09
CA LYS A 59 -13.29 0.97 -12.98
C LYS A 59 -12.73 -0.32 -12.40
N ALA A 60 -13.62 -1.24 -12.02
CA ALA A 60 -13.22 -2.56 -11.61
C ALA A 60 -13.10 -3.48 -12.83
N PRO A 61 -12.16 -4.45 -12.84
CA PRO A 61 -12.08 -5.48 -13.88
C PRO A 61 -13.29 -6.40 -13.87
N SER A 62 -14.00 -6.50 -12.74
CA SER A 62 -15.30 -7.17 -12.60
C SER A 62 -16.46 -6.43 -13.29
N ARG A 63 -16.14 -5.64 -14.32
CA ARG A 63 -17.06 -5.14 -15.35
C ARG A 63 -18.13 -4.17 -14.85
N TYR A 64 -17.94 -3.58 -13.68
CA TYR A 64 -18.66 -2.38 -13.30
C TYR A 64 -17.73 -1.17 -13.23
N ARG A 65 -18.31 -0.01 -13.53
CA ARG A 65 -17.66 1.29 -13.46
C ARG A 65 -18.51 2.17 -12.56
N ILE A 66 -17.87 2.87 -11.64
CA ILE A 66 -18.51 3.95 -10.87
C ILE A 66 -17.87 5.25 -11.31
N PHE A 67 -18.68 6.22 -11.70
CA PHE A 67 -18.17 7.45 -12.30
C PHE A 67 -19.10 8.62 -12.04
N GLN A 68 -18.53 9.81 -12.09
CA GLN A 68 -19.23 11.06 -11.87
C GLN A 68 -19.57 11.73 -13.20
N GLU A 69 -20.83 12.07 -13.41
CA GLU A 69 -21.26 12.97 -14.48
C GLU A 69 -21.96 14.19 -13.85
N GLY A 70 -21.34 15.37 -14.03
CA GLY A 70 -21.76 16.59 -13.34
C GLY A 70 -21.67 16.42 -11.82
N MET A 71 -22.81 16.51 -11.14
CA MET A 71 -22.92 16.36 -9.68
C MET A 71 -23.47 15.00 -9.25
N LYS A 72 -23.70 14.09 -10.20
CA LYS A 72 -24.32 12.79 -9.95
C LYS A 72 -23.29 11.67 -10.11
N TRP A 73 -23.45 10.64 -9.31
CA TRP A 73 -22.65 9.43 -9.38
C TRP A 73 -23.47 8.34 -10.06
N PHE A 74 -22.82 7.53 -10.89
CA PHE A 74 -23.45 6.44 -11.62
C PHE A 74 -22.65 5.17 -11.45
N LYS A 75 -23.35 4.04 -11.40
CA LYS A 75 -22.80 2.71 -11.54
C LYS A 75 -23.27 2.16 -12.88
N SER A 76 -22.32 1.74 -13.72
CA SER A 76 -22.60 1.06 -14.98
C SER A 76 -22.12 -0.39 -14.88
N ASP A 77 -22.96 -1.33 -15.31
CA ASP A 77 -22.59 -2.72 -15.59
C ASP A 77 -22.29 -2.83 -17.09
N LEU A 78 -21.01 -2.99 -17.41
CA LEU A 78 -20.52 -3.01 -18.79
C LEU A 78 -20.96 -4.26 -19.56
N GLU A 79 -21.32 -5.36 -18.89
CA GLU A 79 -21.87 -6.54 -19.57
C GLU A 79 -23.32 -6.33 -19.96
N LYS A 80 -24.11 -5.81 -19.02
CA LYS A 80 -25.55 -5.65 -19.21
C LYS A 80 -25.92 -4.38 -19.95
N GLY A 81 -24.98 -3.44 -20.07
CA GLY A 81 -25.25 -2.10 -20.58
C GLY A 81 -26.28 -1.37 -19.71
N THR A 82 -26.33 -1.67 -18.40
CA THR A 82 -27.24 -0.99 -17.48
C THR A 82 -26.50 0.12 -16.76
N ARG A 83 -27.24 1.19 -16.48
CA ARG A 83 -26.74 2.33 -15.72
C ARG A 83 -27.74 2.71 -14.66
N ALA A 84 -27.21 2.97 -13.46
CA ALA A 84 -27.99 3.29 -12.29
C ALA A 84 -27.36 4.47 -11.55
N GLU A 85 -28.18 5.46 -11.17
CA GLU A 85 -27.71 6.60 -10.37
C GLU A 85 -27.45 6.13 -8.94
N LEU A 86 -26.28 6.45 -8.39
CA LEU A 86 -25.92 6.17 -7.01
C LEU A 86 -26.29 7.35 -6.12
N GLY A 87 -26.60 7.05 -4.86
CA GLY A 87 -26.81 8.11 -3.86
C GLY A 87 -25.52 8.89 -3.63
N PHE A 88 -25.59 10.21 -3.75
CA PHE A 88 -24.44 11.10 -3.51
C PHE A 88 -23.81 10.88 -2.12
N ILE A 89 -24.63 10.92 -1.06
CA ILE A 89 -24.15 10.77 0.33
C ILE A 89 -23.45 9.42 0.57
N PRO A 90 -24.02 8.27 0.16
CA PRO A 90 -23.33 6.98 0.23
C PRO A 90 -21.96 6.96 -0.44
N VAL A 91 -21.83 7.53 -1.65
CA VAL A 91 -20.55 7.56 -2.39
C VAL A 91 -19.52 8.41 -1.66
N GLU A 92 -19.89 9.62 -1.24
CA GLU A 92 -18.98 10.51 -0.49
C GLU A 92 -18.54 9.89 0.84
N LYS A 93 -19.45 9.19 1.53
CA LYS A 93 -19.12 8.46 2.77
C LYS A 93 -18.15 7.32 2.50
N TRP A 94 -18.32 6.60 1.39
CA TRP A 94 -17.39 5.56 0.97
C TRP A 94 -16.00 6.13 0.72
N PHE A 95 -15.87 7.22 -0.03
CA PHE A 95 -14.60 7.90 -0.24
C PHE A 95 -14.01 8.38 1.10
N SER A 96 -14.80 9.02 1.96
CA SER A 96 -14.31 9.46 3.28
C SER A 96 -13.77 8.32 4.15
N ASN A 97 -14.34 7.12 4.05
CA ASN A 97 -13.92 5.97 4.83
C ASN A 97 -12.66 5.30 4.26
N TYR A 98 -12.55 5.24 2.93
CA TYR A 98 -11.54 4.42 2.26
C TYR A 98 -10.45 5.19 1.55
N CYS A 99 -10.52 6.52 1.48
CA CYS A 99 -9.51 7.33 0.81
C CYS A 99 -8.12 7.22 1.44
N ARG A 100 -8.08 7.01 2.77
CA ARG A 100 -6.87 6.73 3.52
C ARG A 100 -6.92 5.30 4.01
N LEU A 101 -6.08 4.45 3.45
CA LEU A 101 -5.99 3.05 3.84
C LEU A 101 -4.91 2.89 4.90
N VAL A 102 -5.17 2.07 5.92
CA VAL A 102 -4.10 1.60 6.81
C VAL A 102 -3.30 0.54 6.07
N VAL A 103 -1.99 0.76 6.01
CA VAL A 103 -1.07 -0.12 5.28
C VAL A 103 0.14 -0.52 6.12
N GLN A 104 0.65 -1.71 5.84
CA GLN A 104 1.87 -2.27 6.43
C GLN A 104 2.92 -2.54 5.35
N GLY A 105 4.20 -2.51 5.74
CA GLY A 105 5.31 -2.85 4.85
C GLY A 105 5.40 -1.97 3.60
N LYS A 106 5.00 -0.70 3.70
CA LYS A 106 5.03 0.25 2.59
C LYS A 106 6.46 0.37 2.07
N THR A 107 6.65 -0.02 0.82
CA THR A 107 7.95 0.02 0.17
C THR A 107 7.83 0.79 -1.13
N GLU A 108 8.57 1.90 -1.25
CA GLU A 108 8.62 2.75 -2.44
C GLU A 108 9.77 2.29 -3.35
N GLY A 109 9.55 2.30 -4.67
CA GLY A 109 10.61 2.07 -5.65
C GLY A 109 11.09 0.62 -5.78
N LEU A 110 10.54 -0.33 -5.02
CA LEU A 110 10.87 -1.76 -5.09
C LEU A 110 10.01 -2.53 -6.10
N ALA A 111 9.37 -1.80 -7.02
CA ALA A 111 8.71 -2.41 -8.15
C ALA A 111 9.72 -3.24 -8.99
N THR A 112 11.00 -2.92 -8.98
CA THR A 112 11.98 -3.46 -9.95
C THR A 112 12.47 -4.88 -9.66
N ASP A 113 12.52 -5.32 -8.39
CA ASP A 113 13.09 -6.64 -8.07
C ASP A 113 12.02 -7.74 -7.83
N LEU A 114 10.80 -7.35 -7.45
CA LEU A 114 9.61 -8.23 -7.46
C LEU A 114 8.88 -8.24 -8.82
N GLN A 115 9.40 -7.52 -9.81
CA GLN A 115 8.93 -7.56 -11.20
C GLN A 115 9.38 -8.82 -11.96
N ALA A 116 10.30 -9.61 -11.41
CA ALA A 116 10.91 -10.74 -12.11
C ALA A 116 10.07 -12.04 -12.10
N ASP A 117 8.98 -12.09 -11.34
CA ASP A 117 7.98 -13.14 -11.50
C ASP A 117 6.76 -12.48 -12.17
N GLU A 118 6.65 -12.60 -13.49
CA GLU A 118 5.46 -12.24 -14.28
C GLU A 118 4.23 -13.10 -13.93
N GLY A 119 4.20 -13.66 -12.72
CA GLY A 119 3.08 -14.37 -12.12
C GLY A 119 1.94 -13.39 -11.83
N ASN A 120 1.14 -13.13 -12.86
CA ASN A 120 -0.25 -12.68 -12.83
C ASN A 120 -0.57 -11.60 -11.77
N LYS A 121 -0.15 -10.36 -12.04
CA LYS A 121 -0.61 -9.18 -11.27
C LYS A 121 -2.06 -8.88 -11.66
N ASP A 122 -3.01 -9.40 -10.89
CA ASP A 122 -4.43 -9.17 -11.13
C ASP A 122 -4.76 -7.70 -10.91
N LEU A 123 -5.20 -7.01 -11.97
CA LEU A 123 -5.76 -5.67 -11.84
C LEU A 123 -6.99 -5.78 -10.93
N LEU A 124 -7.10 -4.90 -9.93
CA LEU A 124 -8.24 -4.85 -9.01
C LEU A 124 -9.14 -3.65 -9.29
N ALA A 125 -8.54 -2.51 -9.62
CA ALA A 125 -9.26 -1.30 -9.99
C ALA A 125 -8.34 -0.31 -10.71
N THR A 126 -8.89 0.41 -11.68
CA THR A 126 -8.30 1.63 -12.23
C THR A 126 -9.07 2.82 -11.69
N VAL A 127 -8.37 3.78 -11.11
CA VAL A 127 -8.92 5.02 -10.58
C VAL A 127 -8.51 6.15 -11.50
N ALA A 128 -9.47 6.96 -11.95
CA ALA A 128 -9.22 8.15 -12.74
C ALA A 128 -9.57 9.41 -11.93
N PHE A 129 -8.78 10.45 -12.15
CA PHE A 129 -8.83 11.69 -11.40
C PHE A 129 -9.25 12.86 -12.27
N VAL A 130 -9.70 13.95 -11.62
CA VAL A 130 -10.17 15.17 -12.30
C VAL A 130 -9.07 15.88 -13.10
N ASP A 131 -7.80 15.64 -12.78
CA ASP A 131 -6.66 16.19 -13.51
C ASP A 131 -6.30 15.39 -14.78
N GLY A 132 -7.05 14.32 -15.07
CA GLY A 132 -6.83 13.43 -16.21
C GLY A 132 -5.81 12.31 -15.95
N SER A 133 -5.17 12.28 -14.78
CA SER A 133 -4.31 11.16 -14.39
C SER A 133 -5.12 9.92 -14.02
N SER A 134 -4.46 8.77 -14.03
CA SER A 134 -5.04 7.51 -13.58
C SER A 134 -4.01 6.65 -12.86
N SER A 135 -4.48 5.86 -11.90
CA SER A 135 -3.66 4.96 -11.10
C SER A 135 -4.35 3.61 -10.97
N GLU A 136 -3.58 2.55 -10.76
CA GLU A 136 -4.08 1.19 -10.72
C GLU A 136 -3.74 0.52 -9.41
N PHE A 137 -4.75 -0.11 -8.81
CA PHE A 137 -4.55 -1.11 -7.77
C PHE A 137 -4.37 -2.47 -8.43
N ARG A 138 -3.28 -3.15 -8.10
CA ARG A 138 -3.03 -4.53 -8.55
C ARG A 138 -2.75 -5.42 -7.34
N GLU A 139 -3.27 -6.64 -7.35
CA GLU A 139 -2.91 -7.68 -6.40
C GLU A 139 -1.69 -8.43 -6.92
N VAL A 140 -0.66 -8.57 -6.09
CA VAL A 140 0.57 -9.29 -6.42
C VAL A 140 0.79 -10.51 -5.51
N GLY A 141 -0.08 -10.69 -4.52
CA GLY A 141 -0.09 -11.81 -3.60
C GLY A 141 -1.17 -11.62 -2.53
N PRO A 142 -1.38 -12.60 -1.64
CA PRO A 142 -2.38 -12.51 -0.58
C PRO A 142 -2.17 -11.25 0.27
N GLU A 143 -3.16 -10.35 0.23
CA GLU A 143 -3.15 -9.05 0.91
C GLU A 143 -1.97 -8.13 0.53
N LEU A 144 -1.26 -8.43 -0.56
CA LEU A 144 -0.13 -7.66 -1.06
C LEU A 144 -0.53 -6.96 -2.35
N PHE A 145 -0.45 -5.64 -2.35
CA PHE A 145 -0.96 -4.79 -3.42
C PHE A 145 0.10 -3.82 -3.90
N THR A 146 -0.09 -3.31 -5.11
CA THR A 146 0.70 -2.21 -5.67
C THR A 146 -0.18 -1.05 -6.10
N TRP A 147 0.29 0.17 -5.86
CA TRP A 147 -0.30 1.44 -6.28
C TRP A 147 0.81 2.45 -6.57
N ASN A 148 0.88 3.01 -7.78
CA ASN A 148 1.90 4.00 -8.18
C ASN A 148 3.32 3.62 -7.71
N ASP A 149 3.79 2.43 -8.11
CA ASP A 149 5.11 1.87 -7.75
C ASP A 149 5.35 1.64 -6.26
N THR A 150 4.33 1.80 -5.43
CA THR A 150 4.36 1.49 -3.99
C THR A 150 3.76 0.13 -3.76
N THR A 151 4.52 -0.77 -3.16
CA THR A 151 4.02 -2.07 -2.68
C THR A 151 3.63 -1.95 -1.21
N PHE A 152 2.47 -2.48 -0.85
CA PHE A 152 1.95 -2.40 0.52
C PHE A 152 1.02 -3.56 0.83
N ARG A 153 0.84 -3.85 2.13
CA ARG A 153 -0.20 -4.76 2.62
C ARG A 153 -1.37 -3.99 3.20
N SER A 154 -2.59 -4.44 2.96
CA SER A 154 -3.79 -3.84 3.54
C SER A 154 -4.94 -4.83 3.66
N SER A 155 -5.49 -5.00 4.86
CA SER A 155 -6.71 -5.78 5.06
C SER A 155 -7.98 -5.02 4.63
N GLU A 156 -7.88 -3.71 4.39
CA GLU A 156 -9.03 -2.84 4.12
C GLU A 156 -9.33 -2.69 2.64
N LEU A 157 -8.34 -2.84 1.75
CA LEU A 157 -8.52 -2.55 0.32
C LEU A 157 -9.57 -3.44 -0.34
N LYS A 158 -9.55 -4.76 -0.08
CA LYS A 158 -10.55 -5.68 -0.65
C LYS A 158 -11.96 -5.35 -0.15
N LYS A 159 -12.08 -5.09 1.16
CA LYS A 159 -13.34 -4.64 1.77
C LYS A 159 -13.84 -3.34 1.14
N ALA A 160 -12.95 -2.37 0.90
CA ALA A 160 -13.31 -1.12 0.24
C ALA A 160 -13.92 -1.38 -1.15
N LEU A 161 -13.29 -2.23 -1.96
CA LEU A 161 -13.76 -2.59 -3.29
C LEU A 161 -15.07 -3.40 -3.27
N ASP A 162 -15.31 -4.20 -2.24
CA ASP A 162 -16.56 -4.94 -2.06
C ASP A 162 -17.70 -4.02 -1.61
N ASP A 163 -17.47 -3.16 -0.59
CA ASP A 163 -18.43 -2.15 -0.15
C ASP A 163 -18.84 -1.21 -1.30
N LEU A 164 -17.90 -0.93 -2.21
CA LEU A 164 -18.14 -0.10 -3.39
C LEU A 164 -19.19 -0.73 -4.33
N LYS A 165 -19.23 -2.07 -4.42
CA LYS A 165 -20.22 -2.81 -5.24
C LYS A 165 -21.62 -2.71 -4.63
N GLU A 166 -21.71 -2.63 -3.32
CA GLU A 166 -22.97 -2.66 -2.58
C GLU A 166 -23.60 -1.28 -2.38
N LEU A 167 -23.01 -0.23 -2.97
CA LEU A 167 -23.55 1.11 -2.87
C LEU A 167 -25.00 1.19 -3.36
N PRO A 168 -25.90 1.86 -2.61
CA PRO A 168 -27.31 1.91 -2.93
C PRO A 168 -27.58 2.77 -4.16
N VAL A 169 -28.43 2.23 -5.04
CA VAL A 169 -28.95 2.91 -6.23
C VAL A 169 -30.16 3.76 -5.86
N VAL A 170 -30.22 4.99 -6.36
CA VAL A 170 -31.37 5.88 -6.22
C VAL A 170 -32.50 5.40 -7.13
N GLY A 171 -33.63 5.02 -6.54
CA GLY A 171 -34.89 4.88 -7.30
C GLY A 171 -35.11 3.55 -8.05
N GLY A 172 -34.31 2.50 -7.83
CA GLY A 172 -34.63 1.11 -8.20
C GLY A 172 -34.88 0.78 -9.68
N SER A 173 -34.83 1.76 -10.59
CA SER A 173 -34.99 1.55 -12.03
C SER A 173 -33.63 1.57 -12.71
N GLU A 174 -33.16 0.39 -13.09
CA GLU A 174 -32.10 0.25 -14.09
C GLU A 174 -32.59 0.88 -15.38
N VAL A 175 -31.95 1.97 -15.82
CA VAL A 175 -32.21 2.54 -17.14
C VAL A 175 -31.27 1.79 -18.09
N GLY A 176 -31.84 1.05 -19.04
CA GLY A 176 -31.06 0.42 -20.11
C GLY A 176 -30.35 1.51 -20.90
N GLU A 177 -29.02 1.47 -20.96
CA GLU A 177 -28.23 2.40 -21.74
C GLU A 177 -28.30 1.95 -23.21
N ALA A 178 -28.77 2.84 -24.10
CA ALA A 178 -28.74 2.55 -25.52
C ALA A 178 -27.28 2.43 -25.97
N PRO A 179 -26.90 1.40 -26.76
CA PRO A 179 -25.53 1.25 -27.21
C PRO A 179 -25.11 2.48 -28.01
N GLY A 180 -24.15 3.24 -27.49
CA GLY A 180 -23.54 4.37 -28.19
C GLY A 180 -22.77 3.84 -29.40
N HIS A 181 -23.16 4.31 -30.59
CA HIS A 181 -22.50 4.06 -31.87
C HIS A 181 -21.16 4.78 -32.00
#